data_AF-A0A928VE98-F1
#
_entry.id   AF-A0A928VE98-F1
#
_cell.length_a   1.000
_cell.length_b   1.000
_cell.length_c   1.000
_cell.angle_alpha   90.00
_cell.angle_beta   90.00
_cell.angle_gamma   90.00
#
_symmetry.space_group_name_H-M   'P 1'
#
loop_
_entity.id
_entity.type
_entity.pdbx_description
1 polymer ?
#
loop_
_entity_poly.entity_id
_entity_poly.type
_entity_poly.pdbx_seq_one_letter_code
_entity_poly.pdbx_strand_id
1 'polypeptide(L)'
;VERLRGRTSTSGVRGMCQNRTVQDLSAIAPISYMAQLTKDHATVSWYIPEAYGSPIRLKLYRADDPSTIDTKWRTVQQFTIDQYEPGIRSLTLPSELLMEGQVYAWQVEVDCNPLNASMNPYFVAQFRVVPSPNVSGKTPVEKAQIYADQGLWYSAFSEATTADQHGQKVRSRLLTELSKVETEQLQSNAQDFNAEEIKQRVKQRQDQLSYLIQLTQ
;
A
#
# COMPACT_ATOMS: atom_id res chain seq x y z
N VAL A 1 8.77 -6.95 -18.76
CA VAL A 1 7.33 -6.86 -18.44
C VAL A 1 7.11 -7.64 -17.17
N GLU A 2 6.95 -6.96 -16.05
CA GLU A 2 6.72 -7.61 -14.75
C GLU A 2 5.22 -7.86 -14.60
N ARG A 3 4.81 -9.12 -14.43
CA ARG A 3 3.41 -9.47 -14.17
C ARG A 3 3.15 -9.27 -12.69
N LEU A 4 2.72 -8.08 -12.29
CA LEU A 4 2.25 -7.80 -10.94
C LEU A 4 0.92 -8.54 -10.72
N ARG A 5 1.00 -9.77 -10.22
CA ARG A 5 -0.18 -10.49 -9.69
C ARG A 5 -0.24 -10.21 -8.19
N GLY A 6 -1.44 -9.95 -7.65
CA GLY A 6 -1.68 -9.83 -6.21
C GLY A 6 -1.50 -11.17 -5.47
N ARG A 7 -0.27 -11.68 -5.46
CA ARG A 7 0.13 -12.92 -4.79
C ARG A 7 1.01 -12.57 -3.60
N THR A 8 0.47 -12.69 -2.40
CA THR A 8 1.27 -12.96 -1.21
C THR A 8 1.76 -14.41 -1.32
N SER A 9 2.99 -14.65 -1.76
CA SER A 9 3.53 -16.01 -1.84
C SER A 9 3.98 -16.48 -0.45
N THR A 10 3.24 -17.42 0.13
CA THR A 10 3.73 -18.28 1.21
C THR A 10 4.44 -19.48 0.59
N SER A 11 5.77 -19.46 0.63
CA SER A 11 6.56 -20.68 0.52
C SER A 11 7.67 -20.60 1.54
N GLY A 12 7.80 -21.63 2.37
CA GLY A 12 8.86 -21.75 3.36
C GLY A 12 10.21 -21.87 2.66
N VAL A 13 11.17 -21.00 3.01
CA VAL A 13 12.49 -20.98 2.38
C VAL A 13 13.58 -20.72 3.40
N ARG A 14 14.65 -21.51 3.28
CA ARG A 14 15.93 -21.35 3.94
C ARG A 14 16.69 -20.12 3.37
N GLY A 15 16.44 -18.92 3.89
CA GLY A 15 17.23 -17.68 3.71
C GLY A 15 17.34 -16.87 5.02
N MET A 16 18.04 -15.73 5.09
CA MET A 16 18.28 -14.98 6.35
C MET A 16 17.01 -14.43 7.04
N CYS A 17 15.85 -14.46 6.37
CA CYS A 17 14.53 -14.16 6.94
C CYS A 17 13.79 -15.43 7.48
N GLN A 18 14.53 -16.51 7.76
CA GLN A 18 14.08 -17.90 7.94
C GLN A 18 12.99 -18.18 8.99
N ASN A 19 12.83 -17.33 10.00
CA ASN A 19 11.87 -17.52 11.09
C ASN A 19 10.72 -16.51 11.07
N ARG A 20 10.64 -15.68 10.02
CA ARG A 20 9.75 -14.54 9.97
C ARG A 20 8.86 -14.72 8.76
N THR A 21 7.64 -15.20 9.01
CA THR A 21 6.60 -15.12 7.99
C THR A 21 6.41 -13.65 7.66
N VAL A 22 6.82 -13.28 6.46
CA VAL A 22 6.45 -12.13 5.61
C VAL A 22 5.01 -11.59 5.76
N GLN A 23 4.13 -12.33 6.44
CA GLN A 23 2.75 -11.97 6.76
C GLN A 23 2.58 -10.61 7.45
N ASP A 24 3.67 -10.00 7.89
CA ASP A 24 3.64 -8.77 8.67
C ASP A 24 3.98 -7.49 7.89
N LEU A 25 4.67 -7.58 6.75
CA LEU A 25 4.87 -6.40 5.88
C LEU A 25 3.50 -6.05 5.26
N SER A 26 3.00 -4.86 5.57
CA SER A 26 1.61 -4.51 5.24
C SER A 26 1.51 -3.17 4.53
N ALA A 27 0.78 -3.14 3.41
CA ALA A 27 0.43 -1.90 2.74
C ALA A 27 -0.57 -1.12 3.60
N ILE A 28 -0.34 0.18 3.80
CA ILE A 28 -1.35 1.11 4.32
C ILE A 28 -2.06 1.76 3.13
N ALA A 29 -2.70 0.91 2.34
CA ALA A 29 -3.37 1.28 1.11
C ALA A 29 -4.45 0.26 0.75
N PRO A 30 -5.46 0.65 -0.04
CA PRO A 30 -6.37 -0.27 -0.67
C PRO A 30 -5.65 -1.23 -1.61
N ILE A 31 -5.97 -2.51 -1.46
CA ILE A 31 -5.55 -3.63 -2.30
C ILE A 31 -6.74 -4.28 -3.01
N SER A 32 -7.97 -4.06 -2.53
CA SER A 32 -9.19 -4.60 -3.17
C SER A 32 -9.77 -3.69 -4.25
N TYR A 33 -9.42 -2.40 -4.24
CA TYR A 33 -9.85 -1.41 -5.22
C TYR A 33 -8.71 -0.44 -5.54
N MET A 34 -8.84 0.27 -6.66
CA MET A 34 -7.87 1.28 -7.09
C MET A 34 -8.14 2.60 -6.36
N ALA A 35 -7.30 2.93 -5.38
CA ALA A 35 -7.38 4.23 -4.72
C ALA A 35 -6.89 5.38 -5.62
N GLN A 36 -7.18 6.60 -5.19
CA GLN A 36 -6.72 7.80 -5.87
C GLN A 36 -5.65 8.52 -5.05
N LEU A 37 -4.75 9.19 -5.76
CA LEU A 37 -3.63 9.94 -5.22
C LEU A 37 -3.49 11.25 -6.01
N THR A 38 -3.14 12.33 -5.32
CA THR A 38 -2.88 13.62 -5.94
C THR A 38 -1.37 13.82 -6.10
N LYS A 39 -0.96 14.41 -7.22
CA LYS A 39 0.47 14.63 -7.55
C LYS A 39 1.23 15.41 -6.48
N ASP A 40 0.59 16.41 -5.87
CA ASP A 40 1.23 17.30 -4.88
C ASP A 40 1.36 16.66 -3.49
N HIS A 41 0.68 15.54 -3.25
CA HIS A 41 0.65 14.82 -1.97
C HIS A 41 0.86 13.33 -2.18
N ALA A 42 1.89 12.98 -2.96
CA ALA A 42 2.12 11.63 -3.44
C ALA A 42 2.85 10.72 -2.43
N THR A 43 2.32 10.60 -1.21
CA THR A 43 2.95 9.78 -0.16
C THR A 43 2.32 8.40 -0.08
N VAL A 44 3.14 7.36 -0.19
CA VAL A 44 2.74 5.97 0.06
C VAL A 44 3.25 5.54 1.43
N SER A 45 2.46 4.72 2.14
CA SER A 45 2.80 4.29 3.50
C SER A 45 2.62 2.78 3.68
N TRP A 46 3.47 2.19 4.50
CA TRP A 46 3.46 0.76 4.81
C TRP A 46 3.91 0.52 6.24
N TYR A 47 3.64 -0.67 6.74
CA TYR A 47 4.07 -1.10 8.06
C TYR A 47 5.12 -2.20 7.96
N ILE A 48 6.14 -2.08 8.81
CA ILE A 48 7.20 -3.04 8.99
C ILE A 48 7.16 -3.49 10.46
N PRO A 49 6.95 -4.78 10.77
CA PRO A 49 6.89 -5.26 12.16
C PRO A 49 8.21 -5.19 12.92
N GLU A 50 9.33 -5.37 12.22
CA GLU A 50 10.65 -5.56 12.80
C GLU A 50 11.74 -5.25 11.76
N ALA A 51 12.94 -4.96 12.23
CA ALA A 51 14.09 -4.80 11.34
C ALA A 51 14.54 -6.18 10.83
N TYR A 52 14.59 -6.37 9.50
CA TYR A 52 15.02 -7.64 8.89
C TYR A 52 16.53 -7.71 8.61
N GLY A 53 17.28 -6.65 8.92
CA GLY A 53 18.73 -6.58 8.64
C GLY A 53 19.07 -6.65 7.15
N SER A 54 18.08 -6.46 6.28
CA SER A 54 18.19 -6.49 4.81
C SER A 54 17.52 -5.24 4.23
N PRO A 55 18.06 -4.64 3.16
CA PRO A 55 17.47 -3.44 2.56
C PRO A 55 16.03 -3.66 2.09
N ILE A 56 15.26 -2.57 2.08
CA ILE A 56 13.93 -2.53 1.47
C ILE A 56 14.04 -1.86 0.11
N ARG A 57 13.36 -2.44 -0.89
CA ARG A 57 13.22 -1.86 -2.22
C ARG A 57 11.77 -1.43 -2.42
N LEU A 58 11.56 -0.14 -2.65
CA LEU A 58 10.29 0.38 -3.15
C LEU A 58 10.39 0.54 -4.67
N LYS A 59 9.55 -0.16 -5.41
CA LYS A 59 9.50 -0.09 -6.87
C LYS A 59 8.21 0.60 -7.29
N LEU A 60 8.32 1.61 -8.14
CA LEU A 60 7.20 2.30 -8.76
C LEU A 60 7.06 1.81 -10.20
N TYR A 61 5.84 1.44 -10.57
CA TYR A 61 5.46 0.98 -11.89
C TYR A 61 4.36 1.84 -12.46
N ARG A 62 4.34 1.99 -13.77
CA ARG A 62 3.25 2.62 -14.53
C ARG A 62 2.59 1.58 -15.42
N ALA A 63 1.28 1.62 -15.51
CA ALA A 63 0.52 0.84 -16.47
C ALA A 63 0.77 1.37 -17.89
N ASP A 64 1.08 0.50 -18.84
CA ASP A 64 1.18 0.89 -20.26
C ASP A 64 -0.21 1.14 -20.86
N ASP A 65 -1.22 0.36 -20.46
CA ASP A 65 -2.63 0.54 -20.82
C ASP A 65 -3.53 0.13 -19.64
N PRO A 66 -4.08 1.10 -18.89
CA PRO A 66 -4.89 0.84 -17.69
C PRO A 66 -6.30 0.32 -17.99
N SER A 67 -6.70 0.20 -19.26
CA SER A 67 -8.05 -0.22 -19.66
C SER A 67 -8.18 -1.73 -19.92
N THR A 68 -7.06 -2.47 -19.87
CA THR A 68 -7.01 -3.88 -20.24
C THR A 68 -6.68 -4.79 -19.06
N ILE A 69 -7.27 -5.98 -19.04
CA ILE A 69 -6.98 -6.99 -18.01
C ILE A 69 -5.53 -7.51 -18.09
N ASP A 70 -4.89 -7.38 -19.25
CA ASP A 70 -3.50 -7.75 -19.52
C ASP A 70 -2.53 -6.56 -19.43
N THR A 71 -2.86 -5.57 -18.59
CA THR A 71 -2.02 -4.39 -18.34
C THR A 71 -0.56 -4.81 -18.10
N LYS A 72 0.34 -4.31 -18.96
CA LYS A 72 1.79 -4.43 -18.76
C LYS A 72 2.27 -3.32 -17.83
N TRP A 73 3.10 -3.69 -16.87
CA TRP A 73 3.70 -2.76 -15.93
C TRP A 73 5.14 -2.45 -16.34
N ARG A 74 5.43 -1.16 -16.48
CA ARG A 74 6.77 -0.64 -16.74
C ARG A 74 7.34 -0.02 -15.48
N THR A 75 8.53 -0.43 -15.09
CA THR A 75 9.26 0.20 -13.98
C THR A 75 9.57 1.66 -14.32
N VAL A 76 9.15 2.55 -13.43
CA VAL A 76 9.41 3.99 -13.51
C VAL A 76 10.62 4.34 -12.68
N GLN A 77 10.67 3.85 -11.43
CA GLN A 77 11.71 4.18 -10.48
C GLN A 77 11.84 3.08 -9.42
N GLN A 78 13.04 2.94 -8.85
CA GLN A 78 13.30 2.13 -7.67
C GLN A 78 13.98 3.00 -6.60
N PHE A 79 13.54 2.85 -5.36
CA PHE A 79 14.12 3.47 -4.18
C PHE A 79 14.66 2.36 -3.26
N THR A 80 15.90 2.50 -2.82
CA THR A 80 16.51 1.57 -1.87
C THR A 80 16.57 2.23 -0.49
N ILE A 81 16.14 1.51 0.52
CA ILE A 81 16.14 1.91 1.92
C ILE A 81 17.03 0.93 2.67
N ASP A 82 18.29 1.32 2.89
CA ASP A 82 19.31 0.44 3.50
C ASP A 82 19.12 0.28 5.01
N GLN A 83 18.58 1.30 5.67
CA GLN A 83 18.34 1.33 7.11
C GLN A 83 16.92 1.78 7.41
N TYR A 84 16.25 1.04 8.29
CA TYR A 84 14.91 1.35 8.76
C TYR A 84 14.70 0.73 10.15
N GLU A 85 14.01 1.46 11.01
CA GLU A 85 13.47 0.86 12.24
C GLU A 85 12.16 0.09 11.93
N PRO A 86 11.61 -0.65 12.89
CA PRO A 86 10.22 -1.11 12.85
C PRO A 86 9.21 0.05 12.84
N GLY A 87 7.96 -0.24 12.50
CA GLY A 87 6.82 0.68 12.55
C GLY A 87 6.28 1.10 11.18
N ILE A 88 5.42 2.12 11.20
CA ILE A 88 4.89 2.75 9.99
C ILE A 88 6.00 3.52 9.28
N ARG A 89 6.12 3.33 7.98
CA ARG A 89 7.02 4.03 7.08
C ARG A 89 6.26 4.67 5.95
N SER A 90 6.82 5.75 5.44
CA SER A 90 6.24 6.52 4.36
C SER A 90 7.34 6.97 3.42
N LEU A 91 7.00 7.08 2.14
CA LEU A 91 7.87 7.68 1.14
C LEU A 91 7.03 8.58 0.23
N THR A 92 7.44 9.84 0.13
CA THR A 92 6.86 10.78 -0.82
C THR A 92 7.49 10.53 -2.19
N LEU A 93 6.64 10.16 -3.15
CA LEU A 93 7.04 9.95 -4.53
C LEU A 93 7.33 11.30 -5.18
N PRO A 94 8.45 11.44 -5.92
CA PRO A 94 8.74 12.65 -6.67
C PRO A 94 7.63 12.93 -7.70
N SER A 95 7.12 14.15 -7.69
CA SER A 95 5.95 14.53 -8.48
C SER A 95 6.23 14.46 -9.98
N GLU A 96 7.46 14.71 -10.42
CA GLU A 96 7.90 14.61 -11.82
C GLU A 96 7.76 13.20 -12.42
N LEU A 97 7.69 12.17 -11.58
CA LEU A 97 7.46 10.79 -12.01
C LEU A 97 5.98 10.47 -12.26
N LEU A 98 5.09 11.36 -11.83
CA LEU A 98 3.64 11.15 -11.81
C LEU A 98 2.93 12.04 -12.83
N MET A 99 1.93 11.47 -13.47
CA MET A 99 1.12 12.12 -14.50
C MET A 99 -0.35 11.86 -14.22
N GLU A 100 -1.17 12.91 -14.25
CA GLU A 100 -2.62 12.80 -14.05
C GLU A 100 -3.26 11.87 -15.08
N GLY A 101 -4.32 11.18 -14.67
CA GLY A 101 -5.03 10.19 -15.46
C GLY A 101 -4.34 8.83 -15.57
N GLN A 102 -3.05 8.73 -15.23
CA GLN A 102 -2.29 7.48 -15.28
C GLN A 102 -2.51 6.61 -14.05
N VAL A 103 -2.31 5.30 -14.23
CA VAL A 103 -2.36 4.30 -13.16
C VAL A 103 -0.95 3.81 -12.85
N TYR A 104 -0.64 3.76 -11.57
CA TYR A 104 0.61 3.28 -11.04
C TYR A 104 0.38 2.14 -10.06
N ALA A 105 1.42 1.32 -9.91
CA ALA A 105 1.53 0.36 -8.83
C ALA A 105 2.81 0.64 -8.08
N TRP A 106 2.79 0.49 -6.78
CA TRP A 106 3.99 0.53 -5.96
C TRP A 106 4.11 -0.80 -5.22
N GLN A 107 5.34 -1.29 -5.15
CA GLN A 107 5.71 -2.52 -4.48
C GLN A 107 6.74 -2.19 -3.43
N VAL A 108 6.59 -2.74 -2.24
CA VAL A 108 7.65 -2.77 -1.23
C VAL A 108 8.08 -4.21 -1.07
N GLU A 109 9.37 -4.43 -1.18
CA GLU A 109 10.01 -5.74 -1.12
C GLU A 109 11.17 -5.70 -0.13
N VAL A 110 11.28 -6.66 0.79
CA VAL A 110 12.47 -6.82 1.63
C VAL A 110 13.43 -7.78 0.94
N ASP A 111 14.67 -7.35 0.72
CA ASP A 111 15.67 -8.10 -0.03
C ASP A 111 16.32 -9.21 0.80
N CYS A 112 15.52 -10.17 1.23
CA CYS A 112 15.91 -11.29 2.10
C CYS A 112 16.79 -12.33 1.39
N ASN A 113 16.61 -12.51 0.08
CA ASN A 113 17.31 -13.49 -0.73
C ASN A 113 17.72 -12.87 -2.09
N PRO A 114 18.90 -12.24 -2.17
CA PRO A 114 19.35 -11.61 -3.41
C PRO A 114 19.57 -12.61 -4.55
N LEU A 115 19.76 -13.91 -4.24
CA LEU A 115 19.92 -14.98 -5.24
C LEU A 115 18.57 -15.46 -5.80
N ASN A 116 17.46 -15.21 -5.11
CA ASN A 116 16.12 -15.56 -5.59
C ASN A 116 15.06 -14.57 -5.11
N ALA A 117 14.98 -13.43 -5.80
CA ALA A 117 14.03 -12.36 -5.48
C ALA A 117 12.55 -12.80 -5.51
N SER A 118 12.20 -13.88 -6.21
CA SER A 118 10.82 -14.38 -6.23
C SER A 118 10.33 -14.91 -4.87
N MET A 119 11.27 -15.17 -3.95
CA MET A 119 11.00 -15.63 -2.59
C MET A 119 11.01 -14.49 -1.58
N ASN A 120 11.32 -13.27 -2.01
CA ASN A 120 11.36 -12.13 -1.11
C ASN A 120 9.93 -11.77 -0.66
N PRO A 121 9.75 -11.36 0.61
CA PRO A 121 8.53 -10.69 1.04
C PRO A 121 8.22 -9.46 0.19
N TYR A 122 7.00 -9.35 -0.30
CA TYR A 122 6.50 -8.10 -0.88
C TYR A 122 4.99 -7.97 -0.77
N PHE A 123 4.51 -6.74 -0.93
CA PHE A 123 3.12 -6.44 -1.28
C PHE A 123 3.10 -5.49 -2.47
N VAL A 124 1.95 -5.39 -3.13
CA VAL A 124 1.70 -4.41 -4.20
C VAL A 124 0.39 -3.70 -3.91
N ALA A 125 0.36 -2.39 -4.10
CA ALA A 125 -0.87 -1.61 -4.11
C ALA A 125 -0.88 -0.68 -5.34
N GLN A 126 -2.08 -0.34 -5.79
CA GLN A 126 -2.29 0.44 -7.00
C GLN A 126 -2.94 1.79 -6.67
N PHE A 127 -2.70 2.76 -7.54
CA PHE A 127 -3.38 4.04 -7.47
C PHE A 127 -3.52 4.69 -8.84
N ARG A 128 -4.55 5.53 -8.98
CA ARG A 128 -4.69 6.46 -10.08
C ARG A 128 -4.29 7.86 -9.64
N VAL A 129 -3.51 8.55 -10.46
CA VAL A 129 -3.19 9.96 -10.22
C VAL A 129 -4.34 10.81 -10.74
N VAL A 130 -4.86 11.69 -9.89
CA VAL A 130 -5.96 12.60 -10.22
C VAL A 130 -5.59 14.04 -9.84
N PRO A 131 -6.30 15.04 -10.41
CA PRO A 131 -6.07 16.44 -10.07
C PRO A 131 -6.24 16.71 -8.56
N SER A 132 -5.38 17.57 -8.01
CA SER A 132 -5.48 18.00 -6.61
C SER A 132 -6.70 18.92 -6.40
N PRO A 133 -7.55 18.69 -5.39
CA PRO A 133 -8.58 19.67 -5.03
C PRO A 133 -7.91 20.87 -4.35
N ASN A 134 -8.53 22.05 -4.46
CA ASN A 134 -8.01 23.25 -3.82
C ASN A 134 -8.25 23.19 -2.30
N VAL A 135 -7.16 23.04 -1.55
CA VAL A 135 -7.17 23.01 -0.07
C VAL A 135 -6.38 24.16 0.55
N SER A 136 -6.23 25.27 -0.19
CA SER A 136 -5.51 26.45 0.28
C SER A 136 -6.11 27.01 1.57
N GLY A 137 -5.26 27.34 2.55
CA GLY A 137 -5.68 27.88 3.85
C GLY A 137 -6.33 26.86 4.79
N LYS A 138 -6.34 25.56 4.45
CA LYS A 138 -6.85 24.50 5.32
C LYS A 138 -5.76 23.93 6.23
N THR A 139 -6.16 23.55 7.44
CA THR A 139 -5.32 22.79 8.38
C THR A 139 -5.08 21.36 7.88
N PRO A 140 -4.02 20.66 8.34
CA PRO A 140 -3.78 19.26 7.96
C PRO A 140 -4.97 18.33 8.19
N VAL A 141 -5.71 18.51 9.30
CA VAL A 141 -6.91 17.71 9.61
C VAL A 141 -8.03 17.98 8.60
N GLU A 142 -8.29 19.25 8.27
CA GLU A 142 -9.29 19.60 7.25
C GLU A 142 -8.89 19.07 5.88
N LYS A 143 -7.61 19.16 5.50
CA LYS A 143 -7.10 18.58 4.25
C LYS A 143 -7.35 17.09 4.21
N ALA A 144 -7.00 16.38 5.28
CA ALA A 144 -7.19 14.94 5.39
C ALA A 144 -8.66 14.55 5.22
N GLN A 145 -9.59 15.29 5.84
CA GLN A 145 -11.02 15.06 5.71
C GLN A 145 -11.51 15.31 4.27
N ILE A 146 -11.13 16.44 3.67
CA ILE A 146 -11.50 16.78 2.29
C ILE A 146 -11.00 15.72 1.31
N TYR A 147 -9.77 15.26 1.48
CA TYR A 147 -9.20 14.20 0.67
C TYR A 147 -9.92 12.86 0.88
N ALA A 148 -10.26 12.50 2.13
CA ALA A 148 -11.01 11.28 2.44
C ALA A 148 -12.38 11.27 1.76
N ASP A 149 -13.14 12.38 1.85
CA ASP A 149 -14.48 12.52 1.28
C ASP A 149 -14.48 12.42 -0.25
N GLN A 150 -13.35 12.67 -0.90
CA GLN A 150 -13.16 12.56 -2.34
C GLN A 150 -12.52 11.23 -2.78
N GLY A 151 -12.28 10.29 -1.85
CA GLY A 151 -11.65 9.00 -2.16
C GLY A 151 -10.14 9.09 -2.44
N LEU A 152 -9.50 10.22 -2.10
CA LEU A 152 -8.06 10.46 -2.23
C LEU A 152 -7.30 9.82 -1.06
N TRP A 153 -7.40 8.49 -0.94
CA TRP A 153 -6.92 7.71 0.22
C TRP A 153 -5.50 8.07 0.65
N TYR A 154 -4.56 8.08 -0.30
CA TYR A 154 -3.14 8.30 0.00
C TYR A 154 -2.89 9.70 0.54
N SER A 155 -3.49 10.70 -0.11
CA SER A 155 -3.39 12.10 0.31
C SER A 155 -4.06 12.31 1.68
N ALA A 156 -5.21 11.68 1.91
CA ALA A 156 -5.92 11.73 3.19
C ALA A 156 -5.08 11.14 4.34
N PHE A 157 -4.52 9.95 4.13
CA PHE A 157 -3.70 9.28 5.13
C PHE A 157 -2.41 10.06 5.43
N SER A 158 -1.77 10.63 4.39
CA SER A 158 -0.56 11.43 4.54
C SER A 158 -0.81 12.69 5.39
N GLU A 159 -1.86 13.46 5.09
CA GLU A 159 -2.19 14.67 5.86
C GLU A 159 -2.63 14.33 7.29
N ALA A 160 -3.36 13.24 7.48
CA ALA A 160 -3.75 12.77 8.81
C ALA A 160 -2.53 12.32 9.65
N THR A 161 -1.43 11.93 9.00
CA THR A 161 -0.18 11.53 9.66
C THR A 161 0.64 12.72 10.16
N THR A 162 0.58 13.86 9.46
CA THR A 162 1.28 15.10 9.86
C THR A 162 0.49 15.94 10.88
N ALA A 163 -0.79 15.62 11.08
CA ALA A 163 -1.69 16.30 11.99
C ALA A 163 -1.52 15.88 13.47
N ASP A 164 -2.22 16.58 14.37
CA ASP A 164 -2.23 16.36 15.82
C ASP A 164 -3.08 15.13 16.24
N GLN A 165 -3.56 15.12 17.49
CA GLN A 165 -4.47 14.07 17.98
C GLN A 165 -5.76 13.93 17.15
N HIS A 166 -6.24 14.99 16.49
CA HIS A 166 -7.37 14.90 15.57
C HIS A 166 -6.98 14.16 14.29
N GLY A 167 -5.73 14.32 13.84
CA GLY A 167 -5.14 13.53 12.76
C GLY A 167 -5.17 12.03 13.03
N GLN A 168 -4.80 11.62 14.25
CA GLN A 168 -4.84 10.22 14.68
C GLN A 168 -6.25 9.62 14.55
N LYS A 169 -7.29 10.36 14.98
CA LYS A 169 -8.69 9.94 14.82
C LYS A 169 -9.06 9.75 13.35
N VAL A 170 -8.63 10.66 12.46
CA VAL A 170 -8.87 10.53 11.02
C VAL A 170 -8.17 9.29 10.45
N ARG A 171 -6.91 9.01 10.81
CA ARG A 171 -6.21 7.79 10.37
C ARG A 171 -6.91 6.52 10.81
N SER A 172 -7.31 6.46 12.08
CA SER A 172 -8.00 5.31 12.65
C SER A 172 -9.34 5.06 11.95
N ARG A 173 -10.11 6.14 11.68
CA ARG A 173 -11.35 6.06 10.89
C ARG A 173 -11.09 5.55 9.47
N LEU A 174 -10.11 6.12 8.76
CA LEU A 174 -9.72 5.70 7.42
C LEU A 174 -9.42 4.19 7.39
N LEU A 175 -8.54 3.70 8.28
CA LEU A 175 -8.17 2.28 8.34
C LEU A 175 -9.37 1.37 8.67
N THR A 176 -10.28 1.83 9.53
CA THR A 176 -11.51 1.11 9.87
C THR A 176 -12.44 1.01 8.66
N GLU A 177 -12.66 2.11 7.95
CA GLU A 177 -13.47 2.15 6.72
C GLU A 177 -12.86 1.27 5.63
N LEU A 178 -11.53 1.31 5.46
CA LEU A 178 -10.82 0.44 4.55
C LEU A 178 -11.07 -1.03 4.89
N SER A 179 -10.89 -1.43 6.15
CA SER A 179 -11.10 -2.81 6.58
C SER A 179 -12.51 -3.32 6.25
N LYS A 180 -13.52 -2.47 6.39
CA LYS A 180 -14.90 -2.80 6.03
C LYS A 180 -15.06 -3.01 4.53
N VAL A 181 -14.63 -2.03 3.72
CA VAL A 181 -14.76 -2.07 2.25
C VAL A 181 -14.00 -3.25 1.65
N GLU A 182 -12.77 -3.52 2.10
CA GLU A 182 -11.98 -4.63 1.56
C GLU A 182 -12.59 -5.98 1.90
N THR A 183 -13.17 -6.13 3.08
CA THR A 183 -13.88 -7.36 3.46
C THR A 183 -15.03 -7.64 2.51
N GLU A 184 -15.88 -6.64 2.26
CA GLU A 184 -17.05 -6.77 1.38
C GLU A 184 -16.62 -7.08 -0.07
N GLN A 185 -15.61 -6.35 -0.58
CA GLN A 185 -15.15 -6.48 -1.97
C GLN A 185 -14.40 -7.80 -2.23
N LEU A 186 -13.56 -8.25 -1.30
CA LEU A 186 -12.84 -9.52 -1.45
C LEU A 186 -13.81 -10.71 -1.35
N GLN A 187 -14.89 -10.59 -0.60
CA GLN A 187 -15.97 -11.58 -0.55
C GLN A 187 -16.83 -11.58 -1.83
N SER A 188 -17.12 -10.42 -2.43
CA SER A 188 -17.88 -10.35 -3.68
C SER A 188 -17.11 -10.88 -4.89
N ASN A 189 -15.79 -10.65 -4.92
CA ASN A 189 -14.91 -11.11 -5.99
C ASN A 189 -14.61 -12.63 -5.92
N ALA A 190 -15.19 -13.33 -4.94
CA ALA A 190 -14.96 -14.74 -4.66
C ALA A 190 -15.63 -15.71 -5.63
N GLN A 191 -16.50 -15.22 -6.53
CA GLN A 191 -17.34 -16.09 -7.36
C GLN A 191 -16.56 -16.97 -8.37
N ASP A 192 -15.27 -16.69 -8.61
CA ASP A 192 -14.45 -17.36 -9.63
C ASP A 192 -13.16 -18.07 -9.12
N PHE A 193 -12.94 -18.19 -7.80
CA PHE A 193 -11.71 -18.76 -7.21
C PHE A 193 -11.99 -19.73 -6.05
N ASN A 194 -10.96 -20.46 -5.58
CA ASN A 194 -11.06 -21.35 -4.42
C ASN A 194 -11.50 -20.57 -3.17
N ALA A 195 -12.72 -20.85 -2.70
CA ALA A 195 -13.35 -20.13 -1.59
C ALA A 195 -12.51 -20.14 -0.30
N GLU A 196 -11.74 -21.21 -0.03
CA GLU A 196 -10.91 -21.30 1.16
C GLU A 196 -9.66 -20.41 1.09
N GLU A 197 -9.02 -20.30 -0.08
CA GLU A 197 -7.89 -19.38 -0.27
C GLU A 197 -8.33 -17.92 -0.13
N ILE A 198 -9.53 -17.60 -0.62
CA ILE A 198 -10.10 -16.25 -0.49
C ILE A 198 -10.43 -15.94 0.97
N LYS A 199 -11.07 -16.86 1.70
CA LYS A 199 -11.33 -16.70 3.13
C LYS A 199 -10.04 -16.45 3.92
N GLN A 200 -8.98 -17.20 3.60
CA GLN A 200 -7.67 -17.01 4.23
C GLN A 200 -7.08 -15.63 3.93
N ARG A 201 -7.13 -15.18 2.67
CA ARG A 201 -6.64 -13.84 2.28
C ARG A 201 -7.44 -12.71 2.92
N VAL A 202 -8.77 -12.83 2.96
CA VAL A 202 -9.67 -11.88 3.64
C VAL A 202 -9.30 -11.80 5.12
N LYS A 203 -9.21 -12.95 5.80
CA LYS A 203 -8.85 -13.02 7.22
C LYS A 203 -7.49 -12.40 7.48
N GLN A 204 -6.46 -12.77 6.71
CA GLN A 204 -5.13 -12.22 6.85
C GLN A 204 -5.15 -10.68 6.71
N ARG A 205 -5.87 -10.16 5.72
CA ARG A 205 -5.96 -8.72 5.51
C ARG A 205 -6.71 -8.00 6.64
N GLN A 206 -7.77 -8.61 7.16
CA GLN A 206 -8.49 -8.09 8.32
C GLN A 206 -7.61 -8.04 9.56
N ASP A 207 -6.83 -9.08 9.81
CA ASP A 207 -5.90 -9.15 10.95
C ASP A 207 -4.83 -8.05 10.83
N GLN A 208 -4.26 -7.86 9.63
CA GLN A 208 -3.31 -6.78 9.35
C GLN A 208 -3.92 -5.39 9.61
N LEU A 209 -5.10 -5.10 9.05
CA LEU A 209 -5.74 -3.80 9.23
C LEU A 209 -6.18 -3.57 10.68
N SER A 210 -6.67 -4.59 11.38
CA SER A 210 -7.02 -4.51 12.81
C SER A 210 -5.81 -4.14 13.65
N TYR A 211 -4.66 -4.74 13.38
CA TYR A 211 -3.41 -4.42 14.05
C TYR A 211 -2.95 -2.98 13.74
N LEU A 212 -3.03 -2.55 12.47
CA LEU A 212 -2.70 -1.17 12.10
C LEU A 212 -3.61 -0.15 12.78
N ILE A 213 -4.91 -0.44 12.91
CA ILE A 213 -5.86 0.43 13.63
C ILE A 213 -5.40 0.61 15.07
N GLN A 214 -5.02 -0.46 15.77
CA GLN A 214 -4.53 -0.39 17.15
C GLN A 214 -3.25 0.45 17.28
N LEU A 215 -2.34 0.39 16.31
CA LEU A 215 -1.13 1.23 16.31
C LEU A 215 -1.41 2.71 16.04
N THR A 216 -2.59 3.05 15.52
CA THR A 216 -2.96 4.43 15.20
C THR A 216 -3.89 5.10 16.20
N GLN A 217 -4.36 4.37 17.21
CA GLN A 217 -5.14 4.88 18.34
C GLN A 217 -4.22 5.41 19.44
#